data_AF-A0A1N6RXZ2-F1
#
_entry.id   AF-A0A1N6RXZ2-F1
#
_cell.length_a   1.000
_cell.length_b   1.000
_cell.length_c   1.000
_cell.angle_alpha   90.00
_cell.angle_beta   90.00
_cell.angle_gamma   90.00
#
_symmetry.space_group_name_H-M   'P 1'
#
loop_
_entity.id
_entity.type
_entity.pdbx_description
1 polymer ?
#
loop_
_entity_poly.entity_id
_entity_poly.type
_entity_poly.pdbx_seq_one_letter_code
_entity_poly.pdbx_strand_id
1 'polypeptide(L)'
;MAKMTAEEFDRKFDSGENVDDDLDWSQAKTGDVGRNLFLVKLGENSATEIATEAKRLGLSVDELISRWVDERLEQERRSAAE
;
A
#
# COMPACT_ATOMS: atom_id res chain seq x y z
N MET A 1 -5.70 16.43 32.54
CA MET A 1 -5.88 15.15 31.81
C MET A 1 -5.28 14.06 32.67
N ALA A 2 -6.08 13.07 33.05
CA ALA A 2 -5.54 11.88 33.73
C ALA A 2 -4.58 11.21 32.74
N LYS A 3 -3.34 10.99 33.17
CA LYS A 3 -2.29 10.43 32.33
C LYS A 3 -2.34 8.92 32.52
N MET A 4 -3.03 8.22 31.61
CA MET A 4 -2.97 6.77 31.53
C MET A 4 -1.50 6.34 31.36
N THR A 5 -1.09 5.28 32.04
CA THR A 5 0.25 4.73 31.82
C THR A 5 0.29 3.93 30.52
N ALA A 6 1.49 3.72 29.97
CA ALA A 6 1.64 2.89 28.78
C ALA A 6 1.11 1.46 29.03
N GLU A 7 1.37 0.88 30.22
CA GLU A 7 0.91 -0.48 30.53
C GLU A 7 -0.61 -0.59 30.64
N GLU A 8 -1.30 0.48 31.05
CA GLU A 8 -2.77 0.53 31.09
C GLU A 8 -3.35 0.64 29.68
N PHE A 9 -2.74 1.46 28.83
CA PHE A 9 -3.13 1.60 27.43
C PHE A 9 -2.99 0.28 26.68
N ASP A 10 -1.82 -0.37 26.78
CA ASP A 10 -1.54 -1.64 26.09
C ASP A 10 -2.56 -2.72 26.49
N ARG A 11 -2.88 -2.81 27.79
CA ARG A 11 -3.88 -3.77 28.27
C ARG A 11 -5.27 -3.52 27.69
N LYS A 12 -5.72 -2.25 27.65
CA LYS A 12 -7.03 -1.88 27.07
C LYS A 12 -7.05 -2.18 25.57
N PHE A 13 -5.98 -1.83 24.86
CA PHE A 13 -5.86 -2.08 23.44
C PHE A 13 -5.88 -3.59 23.11
N ASP A 14 -5.08 -4.39 23.81
CA ASP A 14 -4.98 -5.84 23.60
C ASP A 14 -6.25 -6.61 23.98
N SER A 15 -7.02 -6.09 24.95
CA SER A 15 -8.31 -6.67 25.34
C SER A 15 -9.47 -6.27 24.43
N GLY A 16 -9.22 -5.41 23.44
CA GLY A 16 -10.24 -4.92 22.50
C GLY A 16 -11.17 -3.87 23.08
N GLU A 17 -10.78 -3.22 24.18
CA GLU A 17 -11.50 -2.07 24.73
C GLU A 17 -11.33 -0.82 23.85
N ASN A 18 -12.27 0.12 23.93
CA ASN A 18 -12.15 1.40 23.23
C ASN A 18 -11.12 2.30 23.93
N VAL A 19 -10.20 2.86 23.15
CA VAL A 19 -9.12 3.76 23.59
C VAL A 19 -9.15 5.12 22.89
N ASP A 20 -10.24 5.45 22.18
CA ASP A 20 -10.33 6.65 21.34
C ASP A 20 -10.19 7.94 22.16
N ASP A 21 -10.77 7.96 23.35
CA ASP A 21 -10.70 9.11 24.27
C ASP A 21 -9.29 9.30 24.88
N ASP A 22 -8.45 8.27 24.79
CA ASP A 22 -7.08 8.26 25.33
C ASP A 22 -6.04 8.70 24.28
N LEU A 23 -6.44 8.88 23.01
CA LEU A 23 -5.58 9.26 21.90
C LEU A 23 -5.68 10.75 21.55
N ASP A 24 -4.54 11.40 21.33
CA ASP A 24 -4.51 12.76 20.75
C ASP A 24 -4.63 12.68 19.22
N TRP A 25 -5.88 12.71 18.75
CA TRP A 25 -6.21 12.70 17.33
C TRP A 25 -5.67 13.91 16.55
N SER A 26 -5.34 15.02 17.22
CA SER A 26 -4.75 16.19 16.54
C SER A 26 -3.32 15.92 16.05
N GLN A 27 -2.64 14.95 16.67
CA GLN A 27 -1.30 14.48 16.30
C GLN A 27 -1.33 13.18 15.48
N ALA A 28 -2.53 12.65 15.19
CA ALA A 28 -2.67 11.44 14.40
C ALA A 28 -2.06 11.66 13.01
N LYS A 29 -1.05 10.86 12.68
CA LYS A 29 -0.48 10.80 11.34
C LYS A 29 -1.07 9.59 10.65
N THR A 30 -1.87 9.82 9.62
CA THR A 30 -2.00 8.83 8.56
C THR A 30 -0.63 8.79 7.89
N GLY A 31 0.17 7.75 8.16
CA GLY A 31 1.45 7.58 7.46
C GLY A 31 1.23 7.57 5.94
N ASP A 32 2.30 7.57 5.14
CA ASP A 32 2.21 7.35 3.68
C ASP A 32 1.68 5.95 3.28
N VAL A 33 1.14 5.20 4.24
CA VAL A 33 0.40 3.96 4.05
C VAL A 33 -0.83 4.27 3.18
N GLY A 34 -0.66 4.14 1.87
CA GLY A 34 -1.76 4.18 0.90
C GLY A 34 -1.68 5.24 -0.20
N ARG A 35 -0.68 6.13 -0.25
CA ARG A 35 -0.61 7.13 -1.34
C ARG A 35 -0.22 6.53 -2.70
N ASN A 36 0.50 5.40 -2.70
CA ASN A 36 0.98 4.73 -3.92
C ASN A 36 0.47 3.28 -4.05
N LEU A 37 -0.48 2.86 -3.22
CA LEU A 37 -1.05 1.51 -3.29
C LEU A 37 -2.34 1.54 -4.09
N PHE A 38 -2.35 0.88 -5.25
CA PHE A 38 -3.54 0.73 -6.09
C PHE A 38 -4.00 -0.72 -6.09
N LEU A 39 -5.28 -0.94 -5.78
CA LEU A 39 -5.93 -2.23 -6.03
C LEU A 39 -6.51 -2.22 -7.44
N VAL A 40 -5.98 -3.08 -8.31
CA VAL A 40 -6.45 -3.22 -9.69
C VAL A 40 -7.12 -4.57 -9.91
N LYS A 41 -8.22 -4.59 -10.67
CA LYS A 41 -8.83 -5.83 -11.15
C LYS A 41 -8.16 -6.20 -12.48
N LEU A 42 -7.50 -7.34 -12.49
CA LEU A 42 -6.90 -7.92 -13.69
C LEU A 42 -7.87 -8.92 -14.34
N GLY A 43 -7.69 -9.19 -15.63
CA GLY A 43 -8.40 -10.27 -16.31
C GLY A 43 -8.00 -11.64 -15.74
N GLU A 44 -8.86 -12.64 -15.94
CA GLU A 44 -8.76 -13.98 -15.33
C GLU A 44 -7.39 -14.63 -15.50
N ASN A 45 -6.77 -14.51 -16.68
CA ASN A 45 -5.45 -15.09 -16.96
C ASN A 45 -4.28 -14.12 -16.71
N SER A 46 -4.54 -12.81 -16.72
CA SER A 46 -3.48 -11.80 -16.68
C SER A 46 -2.69 -11.84 -15.37
N ALA A 47 -3.35 -12.06 -14.24
CA ALA A 47 -2.66 -12.15 -12.94
C ALA A 47 -1.67 -13.33 -12.89
N THR A 48 -2.09 -14.49 -13.43
CA THR A 48 -1.26 -15.70 -13.49
C THR A 48 -0.08 -15.53 -14.44
N GLU A 49 -0.30 -14.92 -15.60
CA GLU A 49 0.75 -14.64 -16.59
C GLU A 49 1.79 -13.67 -16.03
N ILE A 50 1.35 -12.57 -15.38
CA ILE A 50 2.23 -11.60 -14.73
C ILE A 50 3.06 -12.26 -13.63
N ALA A 51 2.42 -13.06 -12.77
CA ALA A 51 3.13 -13.75 -11.69
C ALA A 51 4.16 -14.76 -12.23
N THR A 52 3.82 -15.47 -13.31
CA THR A 52 4.74 -16.42 -13.98
C THR A 52 5.94 -15.69 -14.56
N GLU A 53 5.71 -14.56 -15.22
CA GLU A 53 6.76 -13.77 -15.85
C GLU A 53 7.66 -13.09 -14.82
N ALA A 54 7.09 -12.55 -13.74
CA ALA A 54 7.85 -11.99 -12.62
C ALA A 54 8.79 -13.04 -12.03
N LYS A 55 8.30 -14.27 -11.82
CA LYS A 55 9.12 -15.40 -11.37
C LYS A 55 10.22 -15.75 -12.36
N ARG A 56 9.93 -15.76 -13.67
CA ARG A 56 10.92 -16.06 -14.73
C ARG A 56 12.06 -15.03 -14.74
N LEU A 57 11.74 -13.77 -14.45
CA LEU A 57 12.68 -12.65 -14.42
C LEU A 57 13.36 -12.45 -13.07
N GLY A 58 12.91 -13.15 -12.02
CA GLY A 58 13.43 -12.98 -10.67
C GLY A 58 13.03 -11.65 -10.01
N LEU A 59 11.87 -11.09 -10.40
CA LEU A 59 11.33 -9.84 -9.89
C LEU A 59 10.09 -10.08 -9.03
N SER A 60 9.72 -9.11 -8.19
CA SER A 60 8.38 -9.10 -7.59
C SER A 60 7.34 -8.73 -8.64
N VAL A 61 6.07 -9.09 -8.39
CA VAL A 61 4.94 -8.69 -9.24
C VAL A 61 4.85 -7.16 -9.34
N ASP A 62 4.99 -6.47 -8.20
CA ASP A 62 4.91 -5.01 -8.13
C ASP A 62 6.02 -4.35 -8.95
N GLU A 63 7.25 -4.89 -8.89
CA GLU A 63 8.38 -4.38 -9.66
C GLU A 63 8.19 -4.60 -11.16
N LEU A 64 7.71 -5.77 -11.57
CA LEU A 64 7.42 -6.05 -12.98
C LEU A 64 6.33 -5.11 -13.52
N ILE A 65 5.23 -4.96 -12.78
CA ILE A 65 4.13 -4.07 -13.16
C ILE A 65 4.60 -2.62 -13.25
N SER A 66 5.39 -2.14 -12.28
CA SER A 66 5.93 -0.77 -12.29
C SER A 66 6.76 -0.52 -13.55
N ARG A 67 7.66 -1.45 -13.91
CA ARG A 67 8.50 -1.31 -15.10
C ARG A 67 7.67 -1.26 -16.38
N TRP A 68 6.70 -2.15 -16.54
CA TRP A 68 5.84 -2.16 -17.72
C TRP A 68 4.97 -0.91 -17.85
N VAL A 69 4.48 -0.38 -16.72
CA VAL A 69 3.74 0.89 -16.70
C VAL A 69 4.64 2.03 -17.15
N ASP A 70 5.86 2.14 -16.63
CA ASP A 70 6.81 3.19 -17.02
C ASP A 70 7.17 3.11 -18.51
N GLU A 71 7.47 1.91 -19.01
CA GLU A 71 7.77 1.66 -20.43
C GLU A 71 6.61 2.07 -21.34
N ARG A 72 5.37 1.72 -20.95
CA ARG A 72 4.16 2.08 -21.71
C ARG A 72 3.90 3.57 -21.69
N LEU A 73 3.98 4.22 -20.53
CA LEU A 73 3.79 5.66 -20.42
C LEU A 73 4.83 6.44 -21.24
N GLU A 74 6.08 5.95 -21.31
CA GLU A 74 7.12 6.55 -22.13
C GLU A 74 6.88 6.38 -23.63
N GLN A 75 6.28 5.26 -24.06
CA GLN A 75 5.83 5.10 -25.45
C GLN A 75 4.72 6.09 -25.80
N GLU A 76 3.69 6.21 -24.96
CA GLU A 76 2.56 7.13 -25.19
C GLU A 76 3.04 8.60 -25.23
N ARG A 77 3.94 8.99 -24.33
CA ARG A 77 4.53 10.34 -24.35
C ARG A 77 5.27 10.65 -25.65
N ARG A 78 6.00 9.67 -26.20
CA ARG A 78 6.70 9.83 -27.48
C ARG A 78 5.74 9.93 -28.65
N SER A 79 4.73 9.06 -28.72
CA SER A 79 3.72 9.10 -29.78
C SER A 79 2.87 10.37 -29.76
N ALA A 80 2.64 10.98 -28.60
CA ALA A 80 1.92 12.24 -28.50
C ALA A 80 2.75 13.48 -28.92
N ALA A 81 4.07 13.34 -29.04
CA ALA A 81 4.98 14.40 -29.42
C ALA A 81 5.32 14.42 -30.93
N GLU A 82 4.89 13.39 -31.67
CA GLU A 82 5.01 13.24 -33.13
C GLU A 82 3.75 13.73 -33.85
#